data_AF-A0A2Z6PIW1-F1
#
_entry.id   AF-A0A2Z6PIW1-F1
#
_cell.length_a   1.000
_cell.length_b   1.000
_cell.length_c   1.000
_cell.angle_alpha   90.00
_cell.angle_beta   90.00
_cell.angle_gamma   90.00
#
_symmetry.space_group_name_H-M   'P 1'
#
loop_
_entity.id
_entity.type
_entity.pdbx_description
1 polymer ?
#
loop_
_entity_poly.entity_id
_entity_poly.type
_entity_poly.pdbx_seq_one_letter_code
_entity_poly.pdbx_strand_id
1 'polypeptide(L)'
;MKSLLALKDGFQYRLGDGNSSFSYTNWPGIGNLANQVPYVDIHDLQMRVMDVYVDGKWKFNLLYTTIPENVMDHLKLLHVCLNCQVVDRNTWKGNLNGLYTAKDGYSWHNRSTFTDNATNAITWNWVWHIPAPEKIKFFIWTALHNALPTKTMFSHRGLFQINLCPRCNIEEETTLHCLRNCEFIKCF
;
A
#
# COMPACT_ATOMS: atom_id res chain seq x y z
N MET A 1 3.65 4.61 12.51
CA MET A 1 4.82 4.60 11.61
C MET A 1 4.92 3.36 10.69
N LYS A 2 4.30 2.19 11.03
CA LYS A 2 4.34 0.98 10.19
C LYS A 2 3.66 1.08 8.81
N SER A 3 2.59 1.88 8.71
CA SER A 3 1.82 2.03 7.46
C SER A 3 2.55 2.85 6.37
N LEU A 4 3.39 3.81 6.76
CA LEU A 4 4.11 4.66 5.80
C LEU A 4 5.12 3.85 4.97
N LEU A 5 5.91 3.00 5.63
CA LEU A 5 6.86 2.13 4.95
C LEU A 5 6.14 1.14 4.02
N ALA A 6 5.00 0.61 4.45
CA ALA A 6 4.24 -0.35 3.67
C ALA A 6 3.57 0.23 2.41
N LEU A 7 3.29 1.55 2.39
CA LEU A 7 2.65 2.22 1.26
C LEU A 7 3.64 2.99 0.37
N LYS A 8 4.88 3.18 0.81
CA LYS A 8 5.90 3.98 0.13
C LYS A 8 6.09 3.56 -1.34
N ASP A 9 6.14 2.27 -1.61
CA ASP A 9 6.40 1.72 -2.94
C ASP A 9 5.26 1.96 -3.94
N GLY A 10 4.05 2.19 -3.41
CA GLY A 10 2.86 2.52 -4.19
C GLY A 10 2.81 3.96 -4.65
N PHE A 11 3.64 4.85 -4.10
CA PHE A 11 3.77 6.22 -4.60
C PHE A 11 4.86 6.32 -5.66
N GLN A 12 4.63 7.16 -6.66
CA GLN A 12 5.63 7.63 -7.61
C GLN A 12 5.56 9.14 -7.77
N TYR A 13 6.71 9.73 -8.06
CA TYR A 13 6.78 11.12 -8.45
C TYR A 13 6.40 11.27 -9.92
N ARG A 14 5.47 12.18 -10.23
CA ARG A 14 5.10 12.51 -11.60
C ARG A 14 5.52 13.95 -11.88
N LEU A 15 6.45 14.09 -12.83
CA LEU A 15 6.82 15.39 -13.39
C LEU A 15 5.67 15.91 -14.27
N GLY A 16 5.31 17.16 -14.01
CA GLY A 16 4.41 18.02 -14.77
C GLY A 16 5.20 19.23 -15.27
N ASP A 17 5.18 20.34 -14.54
CA ASP A 17 5.79 21.62 -14.91
C ASP A 17 7.31 21.63 -14.73
N GLY A 18 7.88 20.63 -14.04
CA GLY A 18 9.32 20.48 -13.85
C GLY A 18 9.90 21.50 -12.87
N ASN A 19 9.04 22.11 -12.05
CA ASN A 19 9.41 23.10 -11.05
C ASN A 19 10.10 22.47 -9.82
N SER A 20 10.06 21.14 -9.71
CA SER A 20 10.75 20.37 -8.69
C SER A 20 12.25 20.56 -8.74
N SER A 21 12.88 20.54 -7.56
CA SER A 21 14.34 20.55 -7.45
C SER A 21 14.95 19.37 -8.19
N PHE A 22 15.93 19.65 -9.05
CA PHE A 22 16.68 18.64 -9.79
C PHE A 22 17.40 17.69 -8.83
N SER A 23 18.05 18.22 -7.79
CA SER A 23 18.91 17.45 -6.89
C SER A 23 18.18 16.80 -5.70
N TYR A 24 17.18 17.48 -5.13
CA TYR A 24 16.60 17.12 -3.84
C TYR A 24 15.23 16.42 -3.90
N THR A 25 14.67 16.26 -5.10
CA THR A 25 13.40 15.57 -5.31
C THR A 25 13.62 14.22 -5.98
N ASN A 26 12.95 13.16 -5.51
CA ASN A 26 13.02 11.82 -6.11
C ASN A 26 12.11 11.71 -7.36
N TRP A 27 12.25 12.64 -8.29
CA TRP A 27 11.63 12.55 -9.61
C TRP A 27 12.18 11.43 -10.50
N PRO A 28 13.44 10.97 -10.39
CA PRO A 28 13.96 9.88 -11.22
C PRO A 28 13.48 8.48 -10.79
N GLY A 29 12.91 8.34 -9.58
CA GLY A 29 12.51 7.06 -9.02
C GLY A 29 13.65 6.22 -8.39
N ILE A 30 14.91 6.65 -8.52
CA ILE A 30 16.11 6.00 -7.96
C ILE A 30 16.64 6.67 -6.67
N GLY A 31 15.86 7.57 -6.09
CA GLY A 31 16.25 8.41 -4.96
C GLY A 31 16.61 9.84 -5.39
N ASN A 32 16.95 10.67 -4.41
CA ASN A 32 17.41 12.03 -4.67
C ASN A 32 18.77 11.99 -5.34
N LEU A 33 18.97 12.78 -6.40
CA LEU A 33 20.26 12.86 -7.10
C LEU A 33 21.37 13.36 -6.17
N ALA A 34 21.06 14.20 -5.19
CA ALA A 34 22.00 14.66 -4.17
C ALA A 34 22.66 13.51 -3.38
N ASN A 35 22.02 12.35 -3.26
CA ASN A 35 22.59 11.17 -2.60
C ASN A 35 23.39 10.28 -3.56
N GLN A 36 23.31 10.54 -4.86
CA GLN A 36 23.98 9.78 -5.92
C GLN A 36 25.26 10.48 -6.40
N VAL A 37 25.54 11.68 -5.87
CA VAL A 37 26.74 12.47 -6.17
C VAL A 37 27.54 12.71 -4.89
N PRO A 38 28.88 12.88 -4.96
CA PRO A 38 29.69 13.16 -3.77
C PRO A 38 29.35 14.50 -3.10
N TYR A 39 28.93 15.48 -3.90
CA TYR A 39 28.49 16.80 -3.46
C TYR A 39 27.55 17.41 -4.52
N VAL A 40 26.75 18.40 -4.11
CA VAL A 40 25.99 19.27 -5.01
C VAL A 40 26.63 20.65 -4.95
N ASP A 41 27.03 21.19 -6.09
CA ASP A 41 27.64 22.52 -6.17
C ASP A 41 26.64 23.60 -5.73
N ILE A 42 27.14 24.66 -5.08
CA ILE A 42 26.32 25.75 -4.55
C ILE A 42 25.51 26.42 -5.67
N HIS A 43 26.07 26.52 -6.88
CA HIS A 43 25.38 27.11 -8.03
C HIS A 43 24.19 26.26 -8.51
N ASP A 44 24.17 24.96 -8.21
CA ASP A 44 23.14 24.04 -8.67
C ASP A 44 22.02 23.80 -7.63
N LEU A 45 22.12 24.37 -6.41
CA LEU A 45 21.19 24.12 -5.31
C LEU A 45 19.74 24.46 -5.66
N GLN A 46 19.55 25.51 -6.47
CA GLN A 46 18.24 26.02 -6.87
C GLN A 46 17.80 25.51 -8.25
N MET A 47 18.60 24.66 -8.91
CA MET A 47 18.27 24.13 -10.23
C MET A 47 17.03 23.25 -10.16
N ARG A 48 16.09 23.50 -11.07
CA ARG A 48 14.88 22.70 -11.24
C ARG A 48 15.02 21.76 -12.43
N VAL A 49 14.15 20.77 -12.51
CA VAL A 49 14.16 19.81 -13.62
C VAL A 49 13.97 20.52 -14.96
N MET A 50 13.08 21.51 -15.03
CA MET A 50 12.84 22.30 -16.25
C MET A 50 14.05 23.14 -16.70
N ASP A 51 14.96 23.49 -15.78
CA ASP A 51 16.14 24.30 -16.12
C ASP A 51 17.23 23.43 -16.79
N VAL A 52 17.28 22.14 -16.45
CA VAL A 52 18.24 21.16 -16.99
C VAL A 52 17.68 20.38 -18.18
N TYR A 53 16.36 20.21 -18.26
CA TYR A 53 15.66 19.50 -19.33
C TYR A 53 14.98 20.48 -20.30
N VAL A 54 15.66 20.76 -21.42
CA VAL A 54 15.24 21.79 -22.37
C VAL A 54 15.15 21.17 -23.77
N ASP A 55 14.06 21.45 -24.48
CA ASP A 55 13.79 20.95 -25.85
C ASP A 55 13.84 19.40 -25.97
N GLY A 56 13.35 18.70 -24.94
CA GLY A 56 13.32 17.24 -24.91
C GLY A 56 14.69 16.58 -24.66
N LYS A 57 15.70 17.35 -24.27
CA LYS A 57 17.07 16.87 -24.06
C LYS A 57 17.61 17.34 -22.71
N TRP A 58 18.38 16.46 -22.06
CA TRP A 58 19.15 16.80 -20.87
C TRP A 58 20.38 17.63 -21.23
N LYS A 59 20.50 18.82 -20.64
CA LYS A 59 21.64 19.72 -20.79
C LYS A 59 22.50 19.70 -19.52
N PHE A 60 23.20 18.58 -19.29
CA PHE A 60 24.07 18.41 -18.11
C PHE A 60 25.27 19.37 -18.09
N ASN A 61 25.63 19.93 -19.24
CA ASN A 61 26.66 20.96 -19.37
C ASN A 61 26.30 22.30 -18.68
N LEU A 62 25.06 22.48 -18.26
CA LEU A 62 24.62 23.63 -17.47
C LEU A 62 24.94 23.48 -15.97
N LEU A 63 25.27 22.26 -15.52
CA LEU A 63 25.53 21.96 -14.13
C LEU A 63 27.01 22.10 -13.81
N TYR A 64 27.32 22.65 -12.64
CA TYR A 64 28.66 22.64 -12.07
C TYR A 64 28.95 21.31 -11.34
N THR A 65 27.90 20.64 -10.88
CA THR A 65 27.94 19.34 -10.21
C THR A 65 28.26 18.24 -11.20
N THR A 66 29.36 17.52 -10.95
CA THR A 66 29.72 16.34 -11.74
C THR A 66 28.78 15.18 -11.43
N ILE A 67 27.94 14.81 -12.39
CA ILE A 67 27.05 13.65 -12.30
C ILE A 67 27.79 12.39 -12.78
N PRO A 68 27.82 11.29 -12.00
CA PRO A 68 28.35 10.00 -12.44
C PRO A 68 27.69 9.47 -13.72
N GLU A 69 28.47 8.80 -14.57
CA GLU A 69 27.99 8.29 -15.87
C GLU A 69 26.79 7.34 -15.74
N ASN A 70 26.81 6.45 -14.74
CA ASN A 70 25.71 5.52 -14.50
C ASN A 70 24.37 6.23 -14.22
N VAL A 71 24.41 7.39 -13.55
CA VAL A 71 23.23 8.21 -13.28
C VAL A 71 22.80 8.93 -14.54
N MET A 72 23.74 9.54 -15.29
CA MET A 72 23.43 10.21 -16.55
C MET A 72 22.75 9.27 -17.55
N ASP A 73 23.22 8.04 -17.67
CA ASP A 73 22.65 7.07 -18.61
C ASP A 73 21.26 6.63 -18.18
N HIS A 74 21.02 6.44 -16.89
CA HIS A 74 19.67 6.22 -16.36
C HIS A 74 18.75 7.42 -16.69
N LEU A 75 19.22 8.65 -16.50
CA LEU A 75 18.43 9.85 -16.78
C LEU A 75 18.09 10.00 -18.28
N LYS A 76 19.01 9.66 -19.19
CA LYS A 76 18.77 9.68 -20.63
C LYS A 76 17.71 8.66 -21.07
N LEU A 77 17.58 7.55 -20.35
CA LEU A 77 16.58 6.51 -20.63
C LEU A 77 15.18 6.87 -20.07
N LEU A 78 15.09 7.82 -19.16
CA LEU A 78 13.79 8.26 -18.62
C LEU A 78 12.98 9.00 -19.68
N HIS A 79 11.73 8.56 -19.85
CA HIS A 79 10.77 9.28 -20.68
C HIS A 79 10.19 10.47 -19.91
N VAL A 80 10.75 11.66 -20.14
CA VAL A 80 10.29 12.91 -19.54
C VAL A 80 9.43 13.68 -20.52
N CYS A 81 8.22 14.04 -20.12
CA CYS A 81 7.34 14.93 -20.85
C CYS A 81 6.85 16.02 -19.90
N LEU A 82 7.47 17.19 -19.97
CA LEU A 82 7.05 18.33 -19.16
C LEU A 82 5.80 18.97 -19.77
N ASN A 83 4.85 19.29 -18.90
CA ASN A 83 3.64 20.04 -19.24
C ASN A 83 3.47 21.16 -18.21
N CYS A 84 3.66 22.40 -18.66
CA CYS A 84 3.59 23.60 -17.81
C CYS A 84 2.22 23.85 -17.16
N GLN A 85 1.16 23.16 -17.62
CA GLN A 85 -0.19 23.27 -17.05
C GLN A 85 -0.44 22.28 -15.90
N VAL A 86 0.46 21.32 -15.69
CA VAL A 86 0.30 20.27 -14.69
C VAL A 86 1.37 20.45 -13.62
N VAL A 87 0.97 20.60 -12.36
CA VAL A 87 1.93 20.74 -11.26
C VAL A 87 2.60 19.39 -10.96
N ASP A 88 3.91 19.42 -10.70
CA ASP A 88 4.67 18.28 -10.17
C ASP A 88 4.05 17.73 -8.88
N ARG A 89 3.87 16.41 -8.79
CA ARG A 89 3.25 15.79 -7.59
C ARG A 89 3.54 14.30 -7.43
N ASN A 90 3.42 13.84 -6.20
CA ASN A 90 3.33 12.41 -5.90
C ASN A 90 1.96 11.88 -6.35
N THR A 91 1.98 10.77 -7.09
CA THR A 91 0.80 10.07 -7.58
C THR A 91 0.82 8.62 -7.12
N TRP A 92 -0.37 8.05 -6.99
CA TRP A 92 -0.55 6.66 -6.61
C TRP A 92 -0.47 5.74 -7.84
N LYS A 93 0.31 4.67 -7.77
CA LYS A 93 0.47 3.68 -8.85
C LYS A 93 -0.71 2.71 -8.95
N GLY A 94 -1.46 2.53 -7.87
CA GLY A 94 -2.49 1.49 -7.78
C GLY A 94 -3.77 1.79 -8.54
N ASN A 95 -3.89 2.94 -9.20
CA ASN A 95 -5.04 3.30 -10.02
C ASN A 95 -4.64 4.24 -11.17
N LEU A 96 -5.53 4.39 -12.16
CA LEU A 96 -5.28 5.19 -13.36
C LEU A 96 -5.39 6.70 -13.15
N ASN A 97 -6.16 7.14 -12.14
CA ASN A 97 -6.35 8.56 -11.84
C ASN A 97 -5.19 9.13 -10.98
N GLY A 98 -4.33 8.27 -10.42
CA GLY A 98 -3.18 8.67 -9.63
C GLY A 98 -3.51 9.22 -8.24
N LEU A 99 -4.77 9.12 -7.82
CA LEU A 99 -5.25 9.66 -6.54
C LEU A 99 -5.18 8.59 -5.45
N TYR A 100 -4.62 8.92 -4.30
CA TYR A 100 -4.62 8.01 -3.17
C TYR A 100 -5.96 8.03 -2.44
N THR A 101 -6.51 6.85 -2.15
CA THR A 101 -7.59 6.67 -1.18
C THR A 101 -7.19 5.64 -0.12
N ALA A 102 -7.75 5.73 1.09
CA ALA A 102 -7.51 4.74 2.14
C ALA A 102 -7.88 3.31 1.70
N LYS A 103 -8.91 3.17 0.85
CA LYS A 103 -9.31 1.91 0.24
C LYS A 103 -8.21 1.34 -0.66
N ASP A 104 -7.62 2.17 -1.53
CA ASP A 104 -6.55 1.74 -2.43
C ASP A 104 -5.29 1.38 -1.65
N GLY A 105 -4.97 2.13 -0.60
CA GLY A 105 -3.87 1.81 0.32
C GLY A 105 -4.07 0.45 1.01
N TYR A 106 -5.27 0.18 1.53
CA TYR A 106 -5.58 -1.12 2.15
C TYR A 106 -5.46 -2.26 1.14
N SER A 107 -6.01 -2.09 -0.07
CA SER A 107 -5.93 -3.09 -1.13
C SER A 107 -4.48 -3.35 -1.55
N TRP A 108 -3.65 -2.31 -1.64
CA TRP A 108 -2.24 -2.42 -1.99
C TRP A 108 -1.43 -3.14 -0.91
N HIS A 109 -1.67 -2.82 0.36
CA HIS A 109 -1.00 -3.48 1.46
C HIS A 109 -1.32 -4.98 1.52
N ASN A 110 -2.57 -5.33 1.23
CA ASN A 110 -3.02 -6.71 1.27
C ASN A 110 -2.83 -7.45 -0.07
N ARG A 111 -2.17 -6.86 -1.07
CA ARG A 111 -2.00 -7.50 -2.38
C ARG A 111 -1.31 -8.86 -2.28
N SER A 112 -0.34 -9.02 -1.37
CA SER A 112 0.40 -10.26 -1.16
C SER A 112 -0.38 -11.31 -0.37
N THR A 113 -1.37 -10.91 0.43
CA THR A 113 -2.28 -11.85 1.10
C THR A 113 -3.46 -12.27 0.22
N PHE A 114 -3.78 -11.50 -0.82
CA PHE A 114 -4.83 -11.82 -1.79
C PHE A 114 -4.33 -12.45 -3.11
N THR A 115 -3.01 -12.51 -3.37
CA THR A 115 -2.45 -13.10 -4.60
C THR A 115 -2.67 -14.61 -4.73
N ASP A 116 -3.02 -15.32 -3.66
CA ASP A 116 -3.41 -16.73 -3.74
C ASP A 116 -4.92 -16.96 -3.97
N ASN A 117 -5.75 -15.91 -4.01
CA ASN A 117 -7.19 -16.05 -4.19
C ASN A 117 -7.76 -14.99 -5.14
N ALA A 118 -7.15 -14.83 -6.32
CA ALA A 118 -7.90 -14.27 -7.43
C ALA A 118 -9.13 -15.17 -7.66
N THR A 119 -10.32 -14.59 -7.48
CA THR A 119 -11.66 -15.16 -7.74
C THR A 119 -12.28 -15.99 -6.62
N ASN A 120 -12.58 -15.33 -5.51
CA ASN A 120 -13.96 -15.00 -5.13
C ASN A 120 -13.86 -14.17 -3.86
N ALA A 121 -13.97 -12.84 -3.96
CA ALA A 121 -14.29 -12.05 -2.78
C ALA A 121 -15.67 -12.54 -2.32
N ILE A 122 -15.69 -13.51 -1.40
CA ILE A 122 -16.93 -14.12 -0.92
C ILE A 122 -17.71 -13.00 -0.27
N THR A 123 -18.67 -12.49 -1.02
CA THR A 123 -19.45 -11.34 -0.63
C THR A 123 -20.66 -11.89 0.10
N TRP A 124 -20.70 -11.71 1.41
CA TRP A 124 -21.79 -12.17 2.27
C TRP A 124 -23.06 -11.30 2.16
N ASN A 125 -23.30 -10.66 1.00
CA ASN A 125 -24.45 -9.77 0.78
C ASN A 125 -25.79 -10.49 0.91
N TRP A 126 -25.82 -11.80 0.62
CA TRP A 126 -27.02 -12.61 0.80
C TRP A 126 -27.51 -12.64 2.25
N VAL A 127 -26.63 -12.44 3.24
CA VAL A 127 -26.99 -12.40 4.68
C VAL A 127 -28.01 -11.31 4.96
N TRP A 128 -27.88 -10.16 4.29
CA TRP A 128 -28.78 -9.02 4.47
C TRP A 128 -30.18 -9.25 3.89
N HIS A 129 -30.32 -10.22 2.98
CA HIS A 129 -31.56 -10.57 2.29
C HIS A 129 -32.34 -11.71 2.99
N ILE A 130 -31.79 -12.28 4.06
CA ILE A 130 -32.48 -13.32 4.85
C ILE A 130 -33.70 -12.70 5.55
N PRO A 131 -34.88 -13.33 5.57
CA PRO A 131 -36.03 -12.87 6.34
C PRO A 131 -35.86 -13.19 7.83
N ALA A 132 -34.88 -12.55 8.47
CA ALA A 132 -34.57 -12.70 9.89
C ALA A 132 -34.38 -11.33 10.56
N PRO A 133 -34.57 -11.22 11.89
CA PRO A 133 -34.22 -10.02 12.64
C PRO A 133 -32.76 -9.61 12.41
N GLU A 134 -32.49 -8.30 12.38
CA GLU A 134 -31.15 -7.73 12.12
C GLU A 134 -30.06 -8.27 13.07
N LYS A 135 -30.42 -8.55 14.34
CA LYS A 135 -29.51 -9.18 15.30
C LYS A 135 -28.96 -10.53 14.82
N ILE A 136 -29.79 -11.32 14.12
CA ILE A 136 -29.41 -12.64 13.61
C ILE A 136 -28.53 -12.47 12.37
N LYS A 137 -28.89 -11.56 11.46
CA LYS A 137 -28.09 -11.24 10.28
C LYS A 137 -26.69 -10.78 10.66
N PHE A 138 -26.59 -9.88 11.63
CA PHE A 138 -25.31 -9.40 12.14
C PHE A 138 -24.48 -10.52 12.76
N PHE A 139 -25.11 -11.37 13.57
CA PHE A 139 -24.44 -12.54 14.14
C PHE A 139 -23.87 -13.48 13.07
N ILE A 140 -24.68 -13.84 12.06
CA ILE A 140 -24.25 -14.66 10.93
C ILE A 140 -23.08 -13.99 10.19
N TRP A 141 -23.20 -12.70 9.87
CA TRP A 141 -22.15 -11.93 9.22
C TRP A 141 -20.83 -11.95 10.02
N THR A 142 -20.89 -11.73 11.33
CA THR A 142 -19.70 -11.80 12.20
C THR A 142 -19.09 -13.20 12.27
N ALA A 143 -19.93 -14.25 12.28
CA ALA A 143 -19.46 -15.63 12.26
C ALA A 143 -18.75 -15.99 10.96
N LEU A 144 -19.31 -15.58 9.81
CA LEU A 144 -18.75 -15.82 8.47
C LEU A 144 -17.41 -15.11 8.26
N HIS A 145 -17.20 -13.98 8.93
CA HIS A 145 -15.91 -13.26 8.95
C HIS A 145 -14.93 -13.76 10.02
N ASN A 146 -15.24 -14.86 10.73
CA ASN A 146 -14.44 -15.35 11.87
C ASN A 146 -14.14 -14.25 12.91
N ALA A 147 -15.09 -13.35 13.12
CA ALA A 147 -14.96 -12.17 13.98
C ALA A 147 -15.64 -12.35 15.35
N LEU A 148 -16.12 -13.56 15.68
CA LEU A 148 -16.65 -13.85 17.01
C LEU A 148 -15.52 -13.85 18.05
N PRO A 149 -15.79 -13.43 19.30
CA PRO A 149 -14.80 -13.38 20.37
C PRO A 149 -14.52 -14.79 20.90
N THR A 150 -13.73 -15.56 20.17
CA THR A 150 -13.31 -16.91 20.55
C THR A 150 -11.91 -16.91 21.17
N LYS A 151 -11.58 -17.86 22.04
CA LYS A 151 -10.21 -17.96 22.57
C LYS A 151 -9.15 -18.17 21.49
N THR A 152 -9.48 -18.80 20.37
CA THR A 152 -8.57 -18.87 19.21
C THR A 152 -8.26 -17.49 18.64
N MET A 153 -9.26 -16.61 18.51
CA MET A 153 -9.05 -15.23 18.08
C MET A 153 -8.17 -14.45 19.07
N PHE A 154 -8.43 -14.59 20.37
CA PHE A 154 -7.63 -13.95 21.41
C PHE A 154 -6.18 -14.50 21.45
N SER A 155 -6.00 -15.81 21.29
CA SER A 155 -4.68 -16.44 21.24
C SER A 155 -3.88 -16.00 20.02
N HIS A 156 -4.51 -15.90 18.83
CA HIS A 156 -3.88 -15.34 17.64
C HIS A 156 -3.40 -13.90 17.84
N ARG A 157 -4.06 -13.13 18.70
CA ARG A 157 -3.66 -11.76 19.09
C ARG A 157 -2.66 -11.73 20.25
N GLY A 158 -2.20 -12.88 20.75
CA GLY A 158 -1.26 -13.00 21.86
C GLY A 158 -1.87 -12.69 23.24
N LEU A 159 -3.20 -12.68 23.36
CA LEU A 159 -3.89 -12.33 24.61
C LEU A 159 -4.14 -13.55 25.51
N PHE A 160 -4.22 -14.76 24.94
CA PHE A 160 -4.34 -16.00 25.70
C PHE A 160 -3.30 -17.03 25.27
N GLN A 161 -2.79 -17.77 26.24
CA GLN A 161 -1.84 -18.86 26.04
C GLN A 161 -2.52 -20.21 25.78
N ILE A 162 -3.78 -20.35 26.21
CA ILE A 162 -4.58 -21.57 26.04
C ILE A 162 -5.85 -21.21 25.25
N ASN A 163 -6.07 -21.93 24.15
CA ASN A 163 -7.18 -21.69 23.23
C ASN A 163 -8.29 -22.76 23.30
N LEU A 164 -8.24 -23.66 24.28
CA LEU A 164 -9.24 -24.73 24.46
C LEU A 164 -10.63 -24.19 24.79
N CYS A 165 -11.64 -24.82 24.19
CA CYS A 165 -13.05 -24.55 24.43
C CYS A 165 -13.39 -24.71 25.92
N PRO A 166 -13.95 -23.68 26.59
CA PRO A 166 -14.28 -23.77 28.01
C PRO A 166 -15.43 -24.74 28.32
N ARG A 167 -16.19 -25.17 27.30
CA ARG A 167 -17.33 -26.09 27.45
C ARG A 167 -16.92 -27.56 27.40
N CYS A 168 -16.22 -27.97 26.35
CA CYS A 168 -15.80 -29.38 26.21
C CYS A 168 -14.37 -29.64 26.71
N ASN A 169 -13.51 -28.61 26.75
CA ASN A 169 -12.10 -28.72 27.12
C ASN A 169 -11.28 -29.74 26.30
N ILE A 170 -11.75 -30.08 25.10
CA ILE A 170 -11.12 -31.07 24.20
C ILE A 170 -10.47 -30.40 22.99
N GLU A 171 -11.24 -29.62 22.23
CA GLU A 171 -10.75 -28.93 21.03
C GLU A 171 -10.59 -27.43 21.26
N GLU A 172 -9.87 -26.77 20.35
CA GLU A 172 -9.76 -25.32 20.33
C GLU A 172 -11.11 -24.63 20.12
N GLU A 173 -11.31 -23.52 20.82
CA GLU A 173 -12.50 -22.69 20.70
C GLU A 173 -12.47 -21.91 19.39
N THR A 174 -12.80 -22.55 18.26
CA THR A 174 -13.01 -21.87 16.98
C THR A 174 -14.47 -21.46 16.80
N THR A 175 -14.76 -20.56 15.85
CA THR A 175 -16.13 -20.17 15.49
C THR A 175 -16.98 -21.41 15.13
N LEU A 176 -16.46 -22.29 14.28
CA LEU A 176 -17.17 -23.53 13.89
C LEU A 176 -17.34 -24.49 15.06
N HIS A 177 -16.34 -24.60 15.94
CA HIS A 177 -16.45 -25.43 17.13
C HIS A 177 -17.57 -24.90 18.06
N CYS A 178 -17.59 -23.60 18.32
CA CYS A 178 -18.58 -22.94 19.18
C CYS A 178 -20.02 -22.98 18.64
N LEU A 179 -20.21 -23.15 17.34
CA LEU A 179 -21.54 -23.11 16.73
C LEU A 179 -22.06 -24.50 16.33
N ARG A 180 -21.17 -25.48 16.12
CA ARG A 180 -21.55 -26.77 15.53
C ARG A 180 -20.78 -27.98 16.06
N ASN A 181 -19.46 -27.89 16.15
CA ASN A 181 -18.66 -29.11 16.37
C ASN A 181 -18.53 -29.49 17.86
N CYS A 182 -18.73 -28.56 18.79
CA CYS A 182 -18.62 -28.82 20.23
C CYS A 182 -19.58 -29.92 20.69
N GLU A 183 -19.05 -30.94 21.37
CA GLU A 183 -19.83 -32.05 21.90
C GLU A 183 -20.95 -31.60 22.83
N PHE A 184 -20.67 -30.58 23.67
CA PHE A 184 -21.67 -29.98 24.54
C PHE A 184 -22.88 -29.43 23.76
N ILE A 185 -22.66 -28.89 22.56
CA ILE A 185 -23.71 -28.30 21.72
C ILE A 185 -24.44 -29.37 20.94
N LYS A 186 -23.75 -30.43 20.49
CA LYS A 186 -24.37 -31.57 19.80
C LYS A 186 -25.41 -32.32 20.65
N CYS A 187 -25.35 -32.16 21.96
CA CYS A 187 -26.30 -32.77 22.90
C CYS A 187 -27.63 -32.01 23.04
N PHE A 188 -27.78 -30.85 22.39
CA PHE A 188 -29.01 -30.05 22.32
C PHE A 188 -29.57 -30.05 20.89
#